data_AF-A0A533YAD0-F1
#
_entry.id   AF-A0A533YAD0-F1
#
_cell.length_a   1.000
_cell.length_b   1.000
_cell.length_c   1.000
_cell.angle_alpha   90.00
_cell.angle_beta   90.00
_cell.angle_gamma   90.00
#
_symmetry.space_group_name_H-M   'P 1'
#
loop_
_entity.id
_entity.type
_entity.pdbx_description
1 polymer ?
#
loop_
_entity_poly.entity_id
_entity_poly.type
_entity_poly.pdbx_seq_one_letter_code
_entity_poly.pdbx_strand_id
1 'polypeptide(L)'
;MGEEVLNGVKVTKYKTIATSTDGKKYGGFSWRTKEGISIKTDLLYKEGTEKHRMATELKNLKIGKQDPQLFEIPKGFTKLDMGGMMGGMMGGAMGREGMGQPGMGRPGMNRPGMNVPPEEAPVNPEPEPTTGDQSDIQKAGDMMKKLFGQ
;
A
#
# COMPACT_ATOMS: atom_id res chain seq x y z
N MET A 1 4.20 -25.89 -21.94
CA MET A 1 3.00 -25.05 -21.79
C MET A 1 2.49 -24.68 -23.18
N GLY A 2 3.26 -24.01 -24.04
CA GLY A 2 3.05 -24.08 -25.50
C GLY A 2 2.02 -23.10 -26.06
N GLU A 3 1.71 -23.21 -27.36
CA GLU A 3 0.80 -22.31 -28.06
C GLU A 3 -0.68 -22.60 -27.77
N GLU A 4 -1.48 -21.55 -27.61
CA GLU A 4 -2.92 -21.58 -27.38
C GLU A 4 -3.60 -20.41 -28.14
N VAL A 5 -4.93 -20.43 -28.22
CA VAL A 5 -5.72 -19.30 -28.74
C VAL A 5 -6.64 -18.80 -27.64
N LEU A 6 -6.50 -17.53 -27.26
CA LEU A 6 -7.35 -16.84 -26.28
C LEU A 6 -8.02 -15.64 -26.92
N ASN A 7 -9.35 -15.55 -26.83
CA ASN A 7 -10.13 -14.43 -27.38
C ASN A 7 -9.79 -14.13 -28.85
N GLY A 8 -9.54 -15.18 -29.65
CA GLY A 8 -9.15 -15.07 -31.06
C GLY A 8 -7.67 -14.71 -31.31
N VAL A 9 -6.86 -14.55 -30.28
CA VAL A 9 -5.43 -14.19 -30.38
C VAL A 9 -4.55 -15.41 -30.09
N LYS A 10 -3.59 -15.67 -30.98
CA LYS A 10 -2.55 -16.68 -30.74
C LYS A 10 -1.63 -16.22 -29.62
N VAL A 11 -1.43 -17.08 -28.64
CA VAL A 11 -0.59 -16.83 -27.47
C VAL A 11 0.29 -18.02 -27.16
N THR A 12 1.35 -17.80 -26.43
CA THR A 12 2.12 -18.87 -25.78
C THR A 12 1.87 -18.81 -24.29
N LYS A 13 1.51 -19.95 -23.71
CA LYS A 13 1.39 -20.13 -22.26
C LYS A 13 2.76 -20.44 -21.67
N TYR A 14 3.05 -19.81 -20.55
CA TYR A 14 4.27 -19.99 -19.77
C TYR A 14 3.92 -20.34 -18.33
N LYS A 15 4.73 -21.21 -17.72
CA LYS A 15 4.76 -21.34 -16.27
C LYS A 15 5.56 -20.17 -15.72
N THR A 16 4.97 -19.42 -14.81
CA THR A 16 5.58 -18.25 -14.18
C THR A 16 5.92 -18.59 -12.75
N ILE A 17 7.18 -18.37 -12.38
CA ILE A 17 7.67 -18.42 -11.01
C ILE A 17 8.43 -17.12 -10.80
N ALA A 18 7.95 -16.29 -9.89
CA ALA A 18 8.57 -15.00 -9.59
C ALA A 18 8.79 -14.88 -8.08
N THR A 19 9.85 -14.19 -7.71
CA THR A 19 10.12 -13.79 -6.33
C THR A 19 10.22 -12.27 -6.33
N SER A 20 9.37 -11.63 -5.54
CA SER A 20 9.40 -10.18 -5.32
C SER A 20 10.64 -9.81 -4.49
N THR A 21 11.00 -8.53 -4.49
CA THR A 21 12.17 -8.01 -3.76
C THR A 21 12.04 -8.19 -2.24
N ASP A 22 10.81 -8.28 -1.73
CA ASP A 22 10.48 -8.61 -0.34
C ASP A 22 10.50 -10.13 -0.04
N GLY A 23 10.86 -10.97 -1.02
CA GLY A 23 10.93 -12.42 -0.89
C GLY A 23 9.60 -13.15 -1.11
N LYS A 24 8.48 -12.45 -1.33
CA LYS A 24 7.20 -13.10 -1.64
C LYS A 24 7.28 -13.86 -2.95
N LYS A 25 6.80 -15.11 -2.95
CA LYS A 25 6.83 -16.01 -4.11
C LYS A 25 5.46 -16.06 -4.79
N TYR A 26 5.50 -15.95 -6.11
CA TYR A 26 4.35 -16.04 -7.00
C TYR A 26 4.55 -17.23 -7.93
N GLY A 27 3.53 -18.03 -8.12
CA GLY A 27 3.57 -19.19 -9.00
C GLY A 27 2.27 -19.33 -9.79
N GLY A 28 2.36 -19.60 -11.08
CA GLY A 28 1.17 -19.83 -11.89
C GLY A 28 1.48 -19.78 -13.38
N PHE A 29 0.60 -19.13 -14.14
CA PHE A 29 0.68 -19.08 -15.59
C PHE A 29 0.53 -17.65 -16.11
N SER A 30 1.24 -17.37 -17.20
CA SER A 30 1.02 -16.17 -18.00
C SER A 30 0.92 -16.55 -19.47
N TRP A 31 0.07 -15.85 -20.21
CA TRP A 31 -0.13 -16.01 -21.64
C TRP A 31 0.30 -14.75 -22.34
N ARG A 32 1.18 -14.88 -23.31
CA ARG A 32 1.79 -13.75 -24.00
C ARG A 32 1.65 -13.90 -25.51
N THR A 33 1.38 -12.81 -26.21
CA THR A 33 1.43 -12.78 -27.68
C THR A 33 2.87 -12.79 -28.17
N LYS A 34 3.06 -12.98 -29.48
CA LYS A 34 4.39 -12.90 -30.10
C LYS A 34 5.03 -11.50 -29.92
N GLU A 35 4.22 -10.46 -29.88
CA GLU A 35 4.63 -9.06 -29.68
C GLU A 35 5.00 -8.75 -28.22
N GLY A 36 4.82 -9.72 -27.32
CA GLY A 36 5.19 -9.57 -25.91
C GLY A 36 4.08 -9.09 -25.00
N ILE A 37 2.85 -8.94 -25.49
CA ILE A 37 1.70 -8.45 -24.71
C ILE A 37 1.18 -9.57 -23.80
N SER A 38 1.10 -9.32 -22.48
CA SER A 38 0.51 -10.28 -21.53
C SER A 38 -1.01 -10.20 -21.60
N ILE A 39 -1.64 -11.22 -22.19
CA ILE A 39 -3.11 -11.28 -22.34
C ILE A 39 -3.78 -11.79 -21.08
N LYS A 40 -3.19 -12.80 -20.45
CA LYS A 40 -3.74 -13.42 -19.25
C LYS A 40 -2.62 -13.69 -18.27
N THR A 41 -2.92 -13.49 -17.01
CA THR A 41 -2.06 -13.84 -15.88
C THR A 41 -2.93 -14.48 -14.83
N ASP A 42 -2.48 -15.61 -14.29
CA ASP A 42 -3.18 -16.35 -13.26
C ASP A 42 -2.15 -16.89 -12.29
N LEU A 43 -1.97 -16.19 -11.17
CA LEU A 43 -0.90 -16.42 -10.21
C LEU A 43 -1.50 -16.71 -8.83
N LEU A 44 -0.84 -17.63 -8.14
CA LEU A 44 -1.04 -17.91 -6.73
C LEU A 44 0.15 -17.37 -5.95
N TYR A 45 -0.13 -16.79 -4.78
CA TYR A 45 0.89 -16.45 -3.80
C TYR A 45 0.40 -16.78 -2.40
N LYS A 46 1.35 -16.80 -1.45
CA LYS A 46 1.06 -17.01 -0.04
C LYS A 46 1.39 -15.76 0.76
N GLU A 47 0.54 -15.46 1.72
CA GLU A 47 0.78 -14.45 2.74
C GLU A 47 0.51 -15.11 4.09
N GLY A 48 1.58 -15.38 4.86
CA GLY A 48 1.51 -16.25 6.03
C GLY A 48 0.97 -17.65 5.67
N THR A 49 -0.14 -18.04 6.30
CA THR A 49 -0.84 -19.31 6.05
C THR A 49 -1.87 -19.22 4.92
N GLU A 50 -2.23 -18.01 4.49
CA GLU A 50 -3.26 -17.78 3.49
C GLU A 50 -2.71 -17.93 2.07
N LYS A 51 -3.59 -18.42 1.18
CA LYS A 51 -3.31 -18.54 -0.25
C LYS A 51 -4.21 -17.56 -0.99
N HIS A 52 -3.61 -16.70 -1.79
CA HIS A 52 -4.32 -15.74 -2.62
C HIS A 52 -4.11 -16.06 -4.09
N ARG A 53 -5.09 -15.65 -4.90
CA ARG A 53 -5.04 -15.75 -6.35
C ARG A 53 -5.21 -14.37 -6.97
N MET A 54 -4.32 -14.05 -7.90
CA MET A 54 -4.44 -12.87 -8.75
C MET A 54 -4.65 -13.34 -10.18
N ALA A 55 -5.79 -12.95 -10.76
CA ALA A 55 -6.11 -13.26 -12.14
C ALA A 55 -6.47 -11.98 -12.90
N THR A 56 -5.83 -11.77 -14.05
CA THR A 56 -6.13 -10.68 -14.98
C THR A 56 -6.26 -11.23 -16.38
N GLU A 57 -7.23 -10.75 -17.15
CA GLU A 57 -7.40 -11.14 -18.54
C GLU A 57 -7.84 -9.93 -19.38
N LEU A 58 -7.12 -9.68 -20.47
CA LEU A 58 -7.48 -8.67 -21.46
C LEU A 58 -8.51 -9.26 -22.43
N LYS A 59 -9.61 -8.53 -22.59
CA LYS A 59 -10.65 -8.82 -23.59
C LYS A 59 -10.62 -7.75 -24.68
N ASN A 60 -11.06 -8.12 -25.88
CA ASN A 60 -11.12 -7.22 -27.04
C ASN A 60 -9.77 -6.58 -27.42
N LEU A 61 -8.67 -7.35 -27.32
CA LEU A 61 -7.35 -6.87 -27.68
C LEU A 61 -7.29 -6.53 -29.18
N LYS A 62 -6.83 -5.32 -29.49
CA LYS A 62 -6.48 -4.88 -30.84
C LYS A 62 -5.02 -4.47 -30.85
N ILE A 63 -4.19 -5.18 -31.61
CA ILE A 63 -2.76 -4.90 -31.74
C ILE A 63 -2.55 -4.05 -32.99
N GLY A 64 -1.94 -2.88 -32.84
CA GLY A 64 -1.69 -1.98 -33.95
C GLY A 64 -1.04 -0.67 -33.50
N LYS A 65 -0.67 0.18 -34.47
CA LYS A 65 -0.16 1.52 -34.18
C LYS A 65 -1.21 2.34 -33.44
N GLN A 66 -0.77 3.10 -32.45
CA GLN A 66 -1.59 4.05 -31.69
C GLN A 66 -1.19 5.48 -32.05
N ASP A 67 -2.14 6.41 -31.92
CA ASP A 67 -1.87 7.83 -32.12
C ASP A 67 -0.92 8.35 -31.01
N PRO A 68 0.23 8.96 -31.34
CA PRO A 68 1.14 9.54 -30.36
C PRO A 68 0.45 10.54 -29.42
N GLN A 69 -0.60 11.25 -29.87
CA GLN A 69 -1.33 12.22 -29.03
C GLN A 69 -2.02 11.57 -27.83
N LEU A 70 -2.29 10.27 -27.84
CA LEU A 70 -2.84 9.54 -26.69
C LEU A 70 -1.87 9.47 -25.50
N PHE A 71 -0.58 9.75 -25.73
CA PHE A 71 0.45 9.74 -24.70
C PHE A 71 0.81 11.15 -24.21
N GLU A 72 0.19 12.19 -24.77
CA GLU A 72 0.34 13.57 -24.31
C GLU A 72 -0.58 13.83 -23.11
N ILE A 73 -0.10 14.67 -22.18
CA ILE A 73 -0.89 15.04 -21.00
C ILE A 73 -2.05 15.94 -21.44
N PRO A 74 -3.32 15.60 -21.12
CA PRO A 74 -4.45 16.46 -21.49
C PRO A 74 -4.38 17.83 -20.82
N LYS A 75 -5.00 18.83 -21.44
CA LYS A 75 -5.13 20.17 -20.83
C LYS A 75 -5.87 20.08 -19.48
N GLY A 76 -5.42 20.87 -18.51
CA GLY A 76 -6.04 20.94 -17.18
C GLY A 76 -5.48 19.97 -16.14
N PHE A 77 -4.56 19.08 -16.53
CA PHE A 77 -3.82 18.26 -15.57
C PHE A 77 -2.69 19.07 -14.94
N THR A 78 -2.63 19.06 -13.61
CA THR A 78 -1.54 19.68 -12.86
C THR A 78 -0.60 18.58 -12.39
N LYS A 79 0.70 18.74 -12.67
CA LYS A 79 1.73 17.86 -12.12
C LYS A 79 1.81 18.08 -10.61
N LEU A 80 1.55 17.03 -9.83
CA LEU A 80 1.88 17.04 -8.41
C LEU A 80 3.40 16.84 -8.27
N ASP A 81 4.13 17.91 -7.96
CA ASP A 81 5.58 17.85 -7.76
C ASP A 81 5.93 17.70 -6.28
N MET A 82 6.20 16.46 -5.86
CA MET A 82 6.59 16.14 -4.48
C MET A 82 7.96 16.71 -4.08
N GLY A 83 8.78 17.15 -5.03
CA GLY A 83 10.08 17.77 -4.76
C GLY A 83 9.95 19.17 -4.14
N GLY A 84 8.94 19.94 -4.58
CA GLY A 84 8.68 21.28 -4.03
C GLY A 84 8.14 21.25 -2.59
N MET A 85 7.37 20.22 -2.27
CA MET A 85 6.73 20.08 -0.95
C MET A 85 7.74 19.68 0.13
N MET A 86 8.69 18.78 -0.18
CA MET A 86 9.75 18.41 0.76
C MET A 86 10.87 19.46 0.87
N GLY A 87 11.16 20.19 -0.22
CA GLY A 87 12.16 21.27 -0.21
C GLY A 87 11.76 22.48 0.64
N GLY A 88 10.47 22.84 0.65
CA GLY A 88 9.95 23.94 1.47
C GLY A 88 10.01 23.68 2.98
N MET A 89 9.91 22.42 3.39
CA MET A 89 9.91 22.03 4.81
C MET A 89 11.32 21.92 5.40
N MET A 90 12.34 21.58 4.59
CA MET A 90 13.75 21.54 5.02
C MET A 90 14.49 22.88 4.81
N GLY A 91 14.08 23.70 3.84
CA GLY A 91 14.73 24.99 3.56
C GLY A 91 14.45 26.10 4.58
N GLY A 92 13.40 25.96 5.39
CA GLY A 92 13.04 26.94 6.43
C GLY A 92 13.88 26.87 7.72
N ALA A 93 14.56 25.74 7.97
CA ALA A 93 15.26 25.50 9.23
C ALA A 93 16.76 25.88 9.22
N MET A 94 17.35 26.18 8.06
CA MET A 94 18.79 26.44 7.92
C MET A 94 19.15 27.91 7.60
N GLY A 95 18.18 28.83 7.64
CA GLY A 95 18.37 30.20 7.14
C GLY A 95 18.67 31.29 8.17
N ARG A 96 18.73 31.00 9.48
CA ARG A 96 18.79 32.09 10.47
C ARG A 96 19.51 31.71 11.76
N GLU A 97 20.83 31.57 11.72
CA GLU A 97 21.66 31.74 12.93
C GLU A 97 23.14 31.88 12.55
N GLY A 98 23.47 33.08 12.07
CA GLY A 98 24.83 33.56 11.98
C GLY A 98 24.88 35.01 12.43
N MET A 99 24.94 35.24 13.75
CA MET A 99 25.51 36.43 14.42
C MET A 99 25.38 36.26 15.95
N GLY A 100 26.50 36.29 16.68
CA GLY A 100 26.51 36.58 18.13
C GLY A 100 27.47 35.74 18.96
N GLN A 101 28.42 36.41 19.60
CA GLN A 101 29.59 35.92 20.34
C GLN A 101 29.34 35.12 21.64
N PRO A 102 30.41 34.49 22.20
CA PRO A 102 30.35 33.62 23.37
C PRO A 102 30.55 34.37 24.70
N GLY A 103 29.94 33.89 25.79
CA GLY A 103 30.33 34.32 27.13
C GLY A 103 29.39 33.94 28.28
N MET A 104 29.91 33.09 29.18
CA MET A 104 29.70 33.04 30.64
C MET A 104 28.34 32.63 31.24
N GLY A 105 28.43 31.69 32.20
CA GLY A 105 27.61 31.73 33.43
C GLY A 105 26.61 30.58 33.65
N ARG A 106 27.01 29.56 34.41
CA ARG A 106 26.12 28.71 35.25
C ARG A 106 25.42 29.58 36.33
N PRO A 107 24.48 29.09 37.18
CA PRO A 107 23.63 27.88 37.19
C PRO A 107 22.14 28.21 37.51
N GLY A 108 21.27 27.20 37.60
CA GLY A 108 20.15 27.25 38.56
C GLY A 108 18.74 26.96 38.03
N MET A 109 18.12 25.96 38.66
CA MET A 109 16.70 25.64 38.66
C MET A 109 15.79 26.88 38.69
N ASN A 110 14.88 26.99 37.72
CA ASN A 110 13.43 27.14 37.91
C ASN A 110 12.78 27.38 36.55
N ARG A 111 11.95 26.44 36.08
CA ARG A 111 10.94 26.72 35.05
C ARG A 111 9.61 26.97 35.76
N PRO A 112 9.12 28.21 35.85
CA PRO A 112 7.72 28.46 36.15
C PRO A 112 6.88 28.13 34.91
N GLY A 113 5.89 27.26 35.10
CA GLY A 113 4.63 27.16 34.34
C GLY A 113 4.68 27.31 32.83
N MET A 114 4.84 26.20 32.10
CA MET A 114 4.31 26.12 30.76
C MET A 114 2.78 25.94 30.88
N ASN A 115 2.02 26.99 30.58
CA ASN A 115 0.61 26.82 30.22
C ASN A 115 0.57 25.93 28.99
N VAL A 116 0.09 24.70 29.18
CA VAL A 116 -0.20 23.76 28.09
C VAL A 116 -1.51 24.24 27.45
N PRO A 117 -1.54 24.61 26.16
CA PRO A 117 -2.79 24.71 25.43
C PRO A 117 -3.44 23.31 25.42
N PRO A 118 -4.77 23.18 25.59
CA PRO A 118 -5.41 21.87 25.56
C PRO A 118 -5.12 21.19 24.22
N GLU A 119 -4.55 19.99 24.32
CA GLU A 119 -4.40 19.04 23.23
C GLU A 119 -5.81 18.73 22.70
N GLU A 120 -6.12 19.19 21.49
CA GLU A 120 -7.28 18.68 20.77
C GLU A 120 -7.04 17.18 20.55
N ALA A 121 -7.86 16.38 21.22
CA ALA A 121 -7.77 14.94 21.22
C ALA A 121 -7.73 14.40 19.78
N PRO A 122 -6.86 13.42 19.46
CA PRO A 122 -6.98 12.72 18.20
C PRO A 122 -8.36 12.05 18.16
N VAL A 123 -9.09 12.30 17.08
CA VAL A 123 -10.33 11.58 16.76
C VAL A 123 -9.96 10.11 16.63
N ASN A 124 -10.36 9.33 17.63
CA ASN A 124 -10.19 7.89 17.70
C ASN A 124 -10.99 7.26 16.54
N PRO A 125 -10.38 6.54 15.58
CA PRO A 125 -11.17 5.65 14.74
C PRO A 125 -11.75 4.55 15.65
N GLU A 126 -13.05 4.30 15.52
CA GLU A 126 -13.75 3.24 16.24
C GLU A 126 -12.97 1.92 16.13
N PRO A 127 -12.80 1.16 17.24
CA PRO A 127 -12.17 -0.15 17.16
C PRO A 127 -13.08 -1.08 16.36
N GLU A 128 -12.64 -1.49 15.17
CA GLU A 128 -13.25 -2.64 14.50
C GLU A 128 -13.11 -3.89 15.40
N PRO A 129 -14.15 -4.74 15.49
CA PRO A 129 -14.12 -5.89 16.38
C PRO A 129 -13.01 -6.85 15.96
N THR A 130 -12.03 -7.00 16.84
CA THR A 130 -10.97 -7.98 16.67
C THR A 130 -11.56 -9.38 16.70
N THR A 131 -11.03 -10.28 15.88
CA THR A 131 -11.42 -11.69 15.79
C THR A 131 -11.27 -12.49 17.12
N GLY A 132 -10.84 -11.84 18.21
CA GLY A 132 -10.87 -12.38 19.57
C GLY A 132 -12.24 -12.35 20.25
N ASP A 133 -13.10 -11.37 19.92
CA ASP A 133 -14.38 -11.16 20.62
C ASP A 133 -15.41 -12.26 20.34
N GLN A 134 -15.36 -12.88 19.15
CA GLN A 134 -16.23 -14.03 18.86
C GLN A 134 -15.95 -15.22 19.78
N SER A 135 -14.68 -15.41 20.19
CA SER A 135 -14.29 -16.53 21.07
C SER A 135 -14.73 -16.30 22.52
N ASP A 136 -14.78 -15.04 22.95
CA ASP A 136 -15.12 -14.70 24.34
C ASP A 136 -16.63 -14.57 24.54
N ILE A 137 -17.39 -14.13 23.52
CA ILE A 137 -18.86 -14.19 23.52
C ILE A 137 -19.34 -15.65 23.51
N GLN A 138 -18.67 -16.54 22.77
CA GLN A 138 -18.97 -17.98 22.77
C GLN A 138 -18.67 -18.63 24.13
N LYS A 139 -17.52 -18.33 24.74
CA LYS A 139 -17.19 -18.83 26.10
C LYS A 139 -18.15 -18.30 27.17
N ALA A 140 -18.56 -17.03 27.08
CA ALA A 140 -19.53 -16.45 28.00
C ALA A 140 -20.91 -17.10 27.87
N GLY A 141 -21.34 -17.41 26.63
CA GLY A 141 -22.57 -18.15 26.36
C GLY A 141 -22.56 -19.57 26.94
N ASP A 142 -21.44 -20.28 26.78
CA ASP A 142 -21.28 -21.65 27.31
C ASP A 142 -21.19 -21.68 28.85
N MET A 143 -20.56 -20.68 29.47
CA MET A 143 -20.56 -20.56 30.93
C MET A 143 -21.95 -20.26 31.49
N MET A 144 -22.72 -19.37 30.87
CA MET A 144 -24.08 -19.05 31.32
C MET A 144 -25.02 -20.24 31.14
N LYS A 145 -24.89 -21.01 30.06
CA LYS A 145 -25.70 -22.22 29.85
C LYS A 145 -25.39 -23.33 30.87
N LYS A 146 -24.14 -23.39 31.35
CA LYS A 146 -23.71 -24.34 32.40
C LYS A 146 -24.09 -23.93 33.82
N LEU A 147 -24.28 -22.62 34.07
CA LEU A 147 -24.68 -22.09 35.37
C LEU A 147 -26.20 -22.04 35.56
N PHE A 148 -26.97 -21.98 34.48
CA PHE A 148 -28.44 -21.78 34.52
C PHE A 148 -29.26 -22.83 33.77
N GLY A 149 -28.65 -23.90 33.23
CA GLY A 149 -29.34 -24.94 32.46
C GLY A 149 -29.35 -26.31 33.16
N GLN A 150 -30.53 -26.74 33.57
CA GLN A 150 -30.96 -28.15 33.53
C GLN A 150 -31.57 -28.44 32.15
#